data_AF-A0A925Y9B5-F1
#
_entry.id   AF-A0A925Y9B5-F1
#
_cell.length_a   1.000
_cell.length_b   1.000
_cell.length_c   1.000
_cell.angle_alpha   90.00
_cell.angle_beta   90.00
_cell.angle_gamma   90.00
#
_symmetry.space_group_name_H-M   'P 1'
#
loop_
_entity.id
_entity.type
_entity.pdbx_description
1 polymer ?
#
loop_
_entity_poly.entity_id
_entity_poly.type
_entity_poly.pdbx_seq_one_letter_code
_entity_poly.pdbx_strand_id
1 'polypeptide(L)'
;MFKSISHISITSLALAAGLLLPGIAAAATSAVVTTDLNVRTGPSAAYQRYGTIPAGDVITVYGCLSGYNWCDVDWDGGRGWVSGSYLSYLGARYNRQPISTVGISVGVPVLGFDPYDYHRRYYTGSSWYRDRYLDRREDRREDRRDFRREVRRDIIEDRRDDRRDDRREFRDDRRDFRDDRREFRDDRRDGRRDVREERRDVREERRELGEAVRERREERGDLRDARRDLRDARREGGNLKYERREVREERGDVRDARRDVREERRDVREERRDVRGERRDVQGERRELIDRRN
;
A
#
# COMPACT_ATOMS: atom_id res chain seq x y z
N MET A 1 -13.88 108.13 -7.02
CA MET A 1 -13.74 106.71 -7.43
C MET A 1 -12.85 105.99 -6.41
N PHE A 2 -13.24 104.77 -6.09
CA PHE A 2 -12.94 103.95 -4.91
C PHE A 2 -11.46 103.53 -4.65
N LYS A 3 -11.10 103.46 -3.35
CA LYS A 3 -10.35 102.42 -2.56
C LYS A 3 -8.96 101.95 -3.06
N SER A 4 -7.99 101.47 -2.27
CA SER A 4 -7.70 101.29 -0.83
C SER A 4 -6.35 100.53 -0.74
N ILE A 5 -5.40 101.05 0.06
CA ILE A 5 -4.50 100.40 1.05
C ILE A 5 -3.96 98.95 0.83
N SER A 6 -2.60 98.87 0.81
CA SER A 6 -1.62 97.94 1.45
C SER A 6 -1.29 96.49 0.99
N HIS A 7 0.03 96.30 0.88
CA HIS A 7 0.94 95.15 1.12
C HIS A 7 0.53 93.72 0.74
N ILE A 8 1.20 93.11 -0.26
CA ILE A 8 1.37 91.64 -0.32
C ILE A 8 2.74 91.24 -0.90
N SER A 9 3.60 90.77 0.00
CA SER A 9 4.48 89.59 -0.01
C SER A 9 5.09 89.04 -1.32
N ILE A 10 6.42 88.90 -1.27
CA ILE A 10 7.28 88.12 -2.18
C ILE A 10 6.79 86.67 -2.22
N THR A 11 6.32 86.22 -3.38
CA THR A 11 5.96 84.82 -3.62
C THR A 11 7.03 84.10 -4.44
N SER A 12 7.52 83.04 -3.81
CA SER A 12 8.49 82.04 -4.23
C SER A 12 8.28 81.47 -5.62
N LEU A 13 9.39 81.30 -6.34
CA LEU A 13 9.51 80.52 -7.56
C LEU A 13 9.30 79.03 -7.22
N ALA A 14 8.21 78.43 -7.69
CA ALA A 14 8.00 76.98 -7.61
C ALA A 14 8.15 76.38 -9.02
N LEU A 15 9.26 75.66 -9.22
CA LEU A 15 9.53 74.86 -10.41
C LEU A 15 8.60 73.63 -10.38
N ALA A 16 7.60 73.58 -11.26
CA ALA A 16 6.74 72.41 -11.42
C ALA A 16 7.48 71.33 -12.24
N ALA A 17 8.17 70.41 -11.56
CA ALA A 17 8.67 69.19 -12.17
C ALA A 17 7.50 68.19 -12.30
N GLY A 18 7.08 67.91 -13.54
CA GLY A 18 6.06 66.92 -13.85
C GLY A 18 6.47 65.54 -13.34
N LEU A 19 5.67 64.99 -12.43
CA LEU A 19 5.83 63.64 -11.90
C LEU A 19 5.42 62.65 -12.99
N LEU A 20 6.38 62.21 -13.81
CA LEU A 20 6.23 60.96 -14.58
C LEU A 20 6.19 59.82 -13.57
N LEU A 21 4.99 59.37 -13.19
CA LEU A 21 4.86 58.10 -12.51
C LEU A 21 5.36 57.02 -13.48
N PRO A 22 6.38 56.21 -13.13
CA PRO A 22 6.70 55.03 -13.90
C PRO A 22 5.50 54.09 -13.81
N GLY A 23 4.78 53.94 -14.92
CA GLY A 23 3.83 52.85 -15.10
C GLY A 23 4.61 51.54 -14.96
N ILE A 24 4.20 50.70 -14.02
CA ILE A 24 4.78 49.37 -13.85
C ILE A 24 4.42 48.60 -15.11
N ALA A 25 5.36 48.47 -16.05
CA ALA A 25 5.17 47.62 -17.21
C ALA A 25 5.07 46.17 -16.70
N ALA A 26 3.88 45.59 -16.77
CA ALA A 26 3.71 44.15 -16.53
C ALA A 26 4.46 43.42 -17.64
N ALA A 27 5.54 42.72 -17.29
CA ALA A 27 6.30 41.94 -18.24
C ALA A 27 5.44 40.74 -18.66
N ALA A 28 4.89 40.81 -19.87
CA ALA A 28 4.17 39.70 -20.46
C ALA A 28 5.15 38.53 -20.71
N THR A 29 4.76 37.33 -20.31
CA THR A 29 5.61 36.13 -20.32
C THR A 29 5.19 35.23 -21.47
N SER A 30 6.10 34.81 -22.34
CA SER A 30 5.82 33.84 -23.40
C SER A 30 5.83 32.40 -22.88
N ALA A 31 4.85 31.59 -23.29
CA ALA A 31 4.78 30.16 -22.97
C ALA A 31 4.31 29.35 -24.18
N VAL A 32 4.72 28.08 -24.25
CA VAL A 32 4.22 27.12 -25.24
C VAL A 32 3.12 26.26 -24.62
N VAL A 33 2.03 26.08 -25.36
CA VAL A 33 0.91 25.23 -24.97
C VAL A 33 1.28 23.76 -25.20
N THR A 34 1.14 22.91 -24.19
CA THR A 34 1.61 21.51 -24.25
C THR A 34 0.60 20.51 -24.81
N THR A 35 -0.68 20.91 -24.88
CA THR A 35 -1.82 20.09 -25.32
C THR A 35 -2.93 21.00 -25.82
N ASP A 36 -3.92 20.48 -26.56
CA ASP A 36 -5.10 21.27 -26.92
C ASP A 36 -5.77 21.85 -25.67
N LEU A 37 -5.74 23.18 -25.55
CA LEU A 37 -5.99 23.88 -24.30
C LEU A 37 -7.21 24.78 -24.42
N ASN A 38 -8.26 24.45 -23.68
CA ASN A 38 -9.50 25.23 -23.66
C ASN A 38 -9.26 26.63 -23.08
N VAL A 39 -9.70 27.67 -23.78
CA VAL A 39 -9.70 29.06 -23.32
C VAL A 39 -11.07 29.43 -22.79
N ARG A 40 -11.09 29.99 -21.58
CA ARG A 40 -12.32 30.28 -20.84
C ARG A 40 -12.45 31.76 -20.52
N THR A 41 -13.68 32.20 -20.27
CA THR A 41 -13.94 33.60 -19.90
C THR A 41 -13.57 33.94 -18.45
N GLY A 42 -13.15 32.95 -17.66
CA GLY A 42 -12.70 33.13 -16.28
C GLY A 42 -11.89 31.95 -15.74
N PRO A 43 -11.25 32.11 -14.56
CA PRO A 43 -10.27 31.19 -13.99
C PRO A 43 -10.90 29.99 -13.26
N SER A 44 -11.80 29.27 -13.94
CA SER A 44 -12.37 28.02 -13.47
C SER A 44 -12.98 27.24 -14.63
N ALA A 45 -13.07 25.91 -14.49
CA ALA A 45 -13.77 25.05 -15.43
C ALA A 45 -15.27 25.37 -15.56
N ALA A 46 -15.86 26.09 -14.60
CA ALA A 46 -17.25 26.53 -14.63
C ALA A 46 -17.50 27.72 -15.57
N TYR A 47 -16.46 28.47 -15.96
CA TYR A 47 -16.61 29.56 -16.93
C TYR A 47 -16.76 29.03 -18.34
N GLN A 48 -17.53 29.74 -19.17
CA GLN A 48 -17.77 29.39 -20.56
C GLN A 48 -16.45 29.25 -21.31
N ARG A 49 -16.31 28.15 -22.05
CA ARG A 49 -15.26 27.99 -23.06
C ARG A 49 -15.67 28.76 -24.30
N TYR A 50 -14.79 29.63 -24.80
CA TYR A 50 -15.02 30.33 -26.06
C TYR A 50 -14.08 29.86 -27.18
N GLY A 51 -13.00 29.15 -26.86
CA GLY A 51 -12.06 28.62 -27.85
C GLY A 51 -11.14 27.52 -27.31
N THR A 52 -10.27 27.02 -28.17
CA THR A 52 -9.25 26.01 -27.85
C THR A 52 -7.97 26.34 -28.60
N ILE A 53 -6.87 26.48 -27.86
CA ILE A 53 -5.52 26.70 -28.39
C ILE A 53 -4.90 25.36 -28.78
N PRO A 54 -4.46 25.16 -30.03
CA PRO A 54 -3.74 23.96 -30.43
C PRO A 54 -2.46 23.72 -29.62
N ALA A 55 -2.11 22.44 -29.42
CA ALA A 55 -0.83 22.08 -28.85
C ALA A 55 0.35 22.60 -29.71
N GLY A 56 1.37 23.15 -29.06
CA GLY A 56 2.57 23.69 -29.71
C GLY A 56 2.52 25.19 -29.98
N ASP A 57 1.36 25.83 -29.85
CA ASP A 57 1.24 27.28 -30.03
C ASP A 57 1.98 28.04 -28.92
N VAL A 58 2.64 29.13 -29.31
CA VAL A 58 3.29 30.06 -28.39
C VAL A 58 2.34 31.21 -28.12
N ILE A 59 2.03 31.43 -26.84
CA ILE A 59 1.08 32.45 -26.40
C ILE A 59 1.70 33.40 -25.38
N THR A 60 1.02 34.53 -25.20
CA THR A 60 1.43 35.57 -24.26
C THR A 60 0.64 35.44 -22.96
N VAL A 61 1.34 35.33 -21.83
CA VAL A 61 0.78 35.26 -20.47
C VAL A 61 0.95 36.62 -19.79
N TYR A 62 -0.16 37.25 -19.40
CA TYR A 62 -0.15 38.55 -18.75
C TYR A 62 -0.01 38.45 -17.23
N GLY A 63 -0.46 37.34 -16.68
CA GLY A 63 -0.33 37.02 -15.27
C GLY A 63 -1.22 35.85 -14.89
N CYS A 64 -1.10 35.39 -13.66
CA CYS A 64 -1.86 34.26 -13.15
C CYS A 64 -2.50 34.59 -11.81
N LEU A 65 -3.51 33.81 -11.41
CA LEU A 65 -4.00 33.87 -10.04
C LEU A 65 -2.94 33.37 -9.06
N SER A 66 -3.14 33.67 -7.78
CA SER A 66 -2.35 33.08 -6.69
C SER A 66 -2.32 31.55 -6.82
N GLY A 67 -1.12 30.97 -6.78
CA GLY A 67 -0.89 29.55 -7.02
C GLY A 67 -0.73 29.15 -8.49
N TYR A 68 -0.76 30.08 -9.44
CA TYR A 68 -0.41 29.89 -10.86
C TYR A 68 -1.20 28.82 -11.62
N ASN A 69 -2.32 28.34 -11.06
CA ASN A 69 -3.15 27.31 -11.67
C ASN A 69 -3.97 27.83 -12.86
N TRP A 70 -4.27 29.13 -12.86
CA TRP A 70 -5.02 29.82 -13.90
C TRP A 70 -4.27 31.07 -14.32
N CYS A 71 -4.08 31.21 -15.62
CA CYS A 71 -3.32 32.29 -16.22
C CYS A 71 -4.16 33.01 -17.27
N ASP A 72 -4.14 34.33 -17.21
CA ASP A 72 -4.73 35.23 -18.19
C ASP A 72 -3.77 35.38 -19.36
N VAL A 73 -4.26 35.05 -20.54
CA VAL A 73 -3.51 34.93 -21.77
C VAL A 73 -4.19 35.70 -22.89
N ASP A 74 -3.40 36.06 -23.89
CA ASP A 74 -3.91 36.52 -25.18
C ASP A 74 -3.73 35.42 -26.21
N TRP A 75 -4.83 35.09 -26.89
CA TRP A 75 -4.86 34.14 -27.99
C TRP A 75 -5.88 34.58 -29.03
N ASP A 76 -5.47 34.59 -30.29
CA ASP A 76 -6.27 35.02 -31.45
C ASP A 76 -6.89 36.44 -31.29
N GLY A 77 -6.14 37.35 -30.65
CA GLY A 77 -6.59 38.73 -30.38
C GLY A 77 -7.66 38.85 -29.29
N GLY A 78 -7.95 37.76 -28.58
CA GLY A 78 -8.88 37.70 -27.45
C GLY A 78 -8.17 37.43 -26.13
N ARG A 79 -8.70 37.99 -25.05
CA ARG A 79 -8.26 37.70 -23.67
C ARG A 79 -8.98 36.51 -23.10
N GLY A 80 -8.32 35.71 -22.29
CA GLY A 80 -8.93 34.52 -21.72
C GLY A 80 -8.09 33.83 -20.66
N TRP A 81 -8.71 32.91 -19.95
CA TRP A 81 -8.10 32.16 -18.88
C TRP A 81 -7.85 30.72 -19.31
N VAL A 82 -6.63 30.25 -19.07
CA VAL A 82 -6.20 28.87 -19.33
C VAL A 82 -5.51 28.30 -18.09
N SER A 83 -5.35 26.98 -18.03
CA SER A 83 -4.63 26.36 -16.92
C SER A 83 -3.12 26.51 -17.07
N GLY A 84 -2.45 27.05 -16.04
CA GLY A 84 -1.00 27.22 -16.02
C GLY A 84 -0.20 25.92 -16.00
N SER A 85 -0.84 24.78 -15.73
CA SER A 85 -0.21 23.45 -15.80
C SER A 85 0.09 22.99 -17.23
N TYR A 86 -0.61 23.55 -18.21
CA TYR A 86 -0.43 23.24 -19.64
C TYR A 86 0.32 24.35 -20.38
N LEU A 87 0.85 25.33 -19.64
CA LEU A 87 1.69 26.40 -20.17
C LEU A 87 3.14 26.15 -19.78
N SER A 88 3.96 25.85 -20.77
CA SER A 88 5.35 25.49 -20.59
C SER A 88 6.24 26.70 -20.86
N TYR A 89 7.02 27.10 -19.87
CA TYR A 89 7.84 28.30 -19.94
C TYR A 89 9.06 28.09 -20.86
N LEU A 90 9.31 29.06 -21.74
CA LEU A 90 10.43 29.06 -22.68
C LEU A 90 11.51 30.04 -22.22
N GLY A 91 12.32 29.64 -21.24
CA GLY A 91 13.46 30.44 -20.79
C GLY A 91 14.64 29.58 -20.33
N ALA A 92 15.83 30.17 -20.29
CA ALA A 92 17.09 29.44 -20.17
C ALA A 92 17.19 28.54 -18.90
N ARG A 93 16.68 29.00 -17.75
CA ARG A 93 16.80 28.27 -16.47
C ARG A 93 15.65 27.29 -16.17
N TYR A 94 14.46 27.55 -16.71
CA TYR A 94 13.23 26.78 -16.42
C TYR A 94 12.57 26.25 -17.69
N ASN A 95 13.39 25.94 -18.70
CA ASN A 95 12.91 25.53 -20.01
C ASN A 95 11.98 24.31 -19.90
N ARG A 96 10.84 24.41 -20.57
CA ARG A 96 9.80 23.40 -20.64
C ARG A 96 9.11 23.04 -19.31
N GLN A 97 9.30 23.82 -18.24
CA GLN A 97 8.60 23.61 -16.98
C GLN A 97 7.23 24.29 -16.98
N PRO A 98 6.20 23.70 -16.34
CA PRO A 98 4.86 24.29 -16.29
C PRO A 98 4.85 25.57 -15.44
N ILE A 99 4.16 26.61 -15.91
CA ILE A 99 4.01 27.89 -15.20
C ILE A 99 3.37 27.71 -13.83
N SER A 100 2.49 26.71 -13.65
CA SER A 100 1.92 26.39 -12.34
C SER A 100 2.98 26.04 -11.28
N THR A 101 4.16 25.57 -11.69
CA THR A 101 5.27 25.23 -10.79
C THR A 101 6.31 26.34 -10.70
N VAL A 102 6.67 26.96 -11.83
CA VAL A 102 7.79 27.91 -11.88
C VAL A 102 7.36 29.38 -11.89
N GLY A 103 6.07 29.69 -11.92
CA GLY A 103 5.53 31.05 -12.13
C GLY A 103 6.15 32.13 -11.24
N ILE A 104 6.33 31.83 -9.95
CA ILE A 104 7.00 32.75 -9.01
C ILE A 104 8.49 32.92 -9.32
N SER A 105 9.16 31.86 -9.76
CA SER A 105 10.60 31.86 -10.07
C SER A 105 10.91 32.58 -11.37
N VAL A 106 9.96 32.60 -12.31
CA VAL A 106 10.08 33.28 -13.60
C VAL A 106 9.46 34.69 -13.61
N GLY A 107 8.91 35.13 -12.47
CA GLY A 107 8.39 36.49 -12.29
C GLY A 107 7.04 36.75 -12.99
N VAL A 108 6.22 35.72 -13.20
CA VAL A 108 4.87 35.90 -13.76
C VAL A 108 4.03 36.70 -12.76
N PRO A 109 3.39 37.82 -13.17
CA PRO A 109 2.59 38.64 -12.27
C PRO A 109 1.42 37.87 -11.65
N VAL A 110 1.14 38.15 -10.37
CA VAL A 110 -0.07 37.64 -9.70
C VAL A 110 -1.20 38.65 -9.87
N LEU A 111 -2.31 38.22 -10.48
CA LEU A 111 -3.48 39.04 -10.77
C LEU A 111 -4.62 38.74 -9.81
N GLY A 112 -5.44 39.75 -9.54
CA GLY A 112 -6.79 39.57 -9.01
C GLY A 112 -7.77 39.32 -10.16
N PHE A 113 -8.84 38.58 -9.90
CA PHE A 113 -9.92 38.40 -10.86
C PHE A 113 -11.24 38.84 -10.24
N ASP A 114 -11.80 39.91 -10.79
CA ASP A 114 -13.18 40.32 -10.57
C ASP A 114 -13.98 39.99 -11.86
N PRO A 115 -14.97 39.08 -11.79
CA PRO A 115 -15.72 38.68 -12.97
C PRO A 115 -16.37 39.86 -13.68
N TYR A 116 -16.91 40.83 -12.93
CA TYR A 116 -17.63 41.95 -13.52
C TYR A 116 -16.71 42.87 -14.32
N ASP A 117 -15.62 43.35 -13.72
CA ASP A 117 -14.65 44.22 -14.38
C ASP A 117 -13.94 43.53 -15.55
N TYR A 118 -13.55 42.27 -15.37
CA TYR A 118 -12.85 41.52 -16.41
C TYR A 118 -13.73 41.34 -17.66
N HIS A 119 -14.97 40.87 -17.49
CA HIS A 119 -15.84 40.65 -18.63
C HIS A 119 -16.28 41.96 -19.28
N ARG A 120 -16.50 43.02 -18.49
CA ARG A 120 -16.76 44.37 -19.00
C ARG A 120 -15.57 44.96 -19.77
N ARG A 121 -14.34 44.59 -19.46
CA ARG A 121 -13.17 45.12 -20.18
C ARG A 121 -12.90 44.39 -21.48
N TYR A 122 -13.11 43.07 -21.51
CA TYR A 122 -12.63 42.22 -22.59
C TYR A 122 -13.71 41.57 -23.46
N TYR A 123 -14.97 41.52 -23.00
CA TYR A 123 -16.05 40.84 -23.75
C TYR A 123 -17.25 41.72 -24.10
N THR A 124 -17.39 42.93 -23.54
CA THR A 124 -18.45 43.86 -23.98
C THR A 124 -18.25 44.25 -25.43
N GLY A 125 -19.16 43.81 -26.30
CA GLY A 125 -19.10 44.02 -27.75
C GLY A 125 -18.92 42.72 -28.56
N SER A 126 -18.59 41.61 -27.91
CA SER A 126 -18.58 40.30 -28.57
C SER A 126 -20.02 39.82 -28.81
N SER A 127 -20.40 39.58 -30.07
CA SER A 127 -21.75 39.12 -30.45
C SER A 127 -22.15 37.78 -29.82
N TRP A 128 -21.17 36.96 -29.48
CA TRP A 128 -21.34 35.65 -28.83
C TRP A 128 -21.44 35.76 -27.30
N TYR A 129 -21.01 36.87 -26.70
CA TYR A 129 -21.03 37.06 -25.25
C TYR A 129 -22.36 37.70 -24.83
N ARG A 130 -23.31 36.87 -24.40
CA ARG A 130 -24.59 37.34 -23.85
C ARG A 130 -24.36 37.66 -22.37
N ASP A 131 -24.35 38.94 -22.07
CA ASP A 131 -24.06 39.42 -20.73
C ASP A 131 -25.05 38.84 -19.70
N ARG A 132 -24.51 38.07 -18.76
CA ARG A 132 -25.26 37.38 -17.70
C ARG A 132 -25.09 38.08 -16.34
N TYR A 133 -24.26 39.14 -16.26
CA TYR A 133 -23.84 39.77 -15.01
C TYR A 133 -24.24 41.26 -14.86
N LEU A 134 -24.70 41.98 -15.91
CA LEU A 134 -25.11 43.40 -15.82
C LEU A 134 -26.60 43.62 -15.47
N ASP A 135 -27.43 42.60 -15.23
CA ASP A 135 -28.87 42.79 -14.94
C ASP A 135 -29.17 43.32 -13.51
N ARG A 136 -28.32 44.17 -12.94
CA ARG A 136 -28.54 44.77 -11.62
C ARG A 136 -28.02 46.20 -11.52
N ARG A 137 -28.62 47.13 -12.28
CA ARG A 137 -29.17 48.45 -11.84
C ARG A 137 -29.20 49.48 -12.97
N GLU A 138 -30.27 50.29 -12.96
CA GLU A 138 -30.59 51.51 -13.76
C GLU A 138 -30.99 51.22 -15.23
N ASP A 139 -32.14 51.62 -15.78
CA ASP A 139 -33.07 52.68 -15.41
C ASP A 139 -34.53 52.39 -15.81
N ARG A 140 -35.43 53.01 -15.06
CA ARG A 140 -36.89 52.88 -15.10
C ARG A 140 -37.46 54.15 -15.74
N ARG A 141 -38.26 54.02 -16.80
CA ARG A 141 -39.39 54.89 -17.25
C ARG A 141 -39.33 55.20 -18.76
N GLU A 142 -39.91 54.34 -19.58
CA GLU A 142 -40.72 54.65 -20.79
C GLU A 142 -40.80 53.41 -21.67
N ASP A 143 -41.89 52.64 -21.51
CA ASP A 143 -42.55 51.77 -22.52
C ASP A 143 -43.49 50.77 -21.85
N ARG A 144 -44.28 51.30 -20.91
CA ARG A 144 -45.47 50.64 -20.39
C ARG A 144 -46.58 50.80 -21.44
N ARG A 145 -46.71 49.89 -22.41
CA ARG A 145 -48.04 49.33 -22.77
C ARG A 145 -48.02 48.20 -23.80
N ASP A 146 -47.07 48.13 -24.72
CA ASP A 146 -47.14 47.11 -25.79
C ASP A 146 -46.41 45.80 -25.49
N PHE A 147 -45.46 45.79 -24.54
CA PHE A 147 -44.77 44.56 -24.10
C PHE A 147 -45.67 43.57 -23.32
N ARG A 148 -46.90 43.95 -22.93
CA ARG A 148 -47.70 43.20 -21.95
C ARG A 148 -48.43 41.97 -22.51
N ARG A 149 -48.56 41.83 -23.84
CA ARG A 149 -49.25 40.70 -24.47
C ARG A 149 -48.32 39.60 -24.97
N GLU A 150 -47.16 39.93 -25.54
CA GLU A 150 -46.22 38.92 -26.06
C GLU A 150 -45.46 38.23 -24.92
N VAL A 151 -45.01 38.99 -23.93
CA VAL A 151 -44.13 38.49 -22.87
C VAL A 151 -44.83 37.61 -21.83
N ARG A 152 -46.16 37.63 -21.81
CA ARG A 152 -46.93 36.76 -20.91
C ARG A 152 -46.95 35.30 -21.37
N ARG A 153 -46.69 35.05 -22.67
CA ARG A 153 -46.54 33.70 -23.22
C ARG A 153 -45.10 33.21 -22.98
N ASP A 154 -44.12 34.05 -23.31
CA ASP A 154 -42.70 33.66 -23.26
C ASP A 154 -42.15 33.57 -21.82
N ILE A 155 -42.53 34.45 -20.89
CA ILE A 155 -42.06 34.35 -19.49
C ILE A 155 -42.67 33.16 -18.73
N ILE A 156 -43.83 32.64 -19.15
CA ILE A 156 -44.47 31.49 -18.49
C ILE A 156 -43.95 30.17 -19.05
N GLU A 157 -43.59 30.09 -20.34
CA GLU A 157 -42.93 28.93 -20.95
C GLU A 157 -41.43 28.88 -20.56
N ASP A 158 -40.66 29.95 -20.75
CA ASP A 158 -39.21 29.95 -20.44
C ASP A 158 -38.93 29.75 -18.95
N ARG A 159 -39.72 30.34 -18.03
CA ARG A 159 -39.52 30.10 -16.58
C ARG A 159 -40.02 28.74 -16.11
N ARG A 160 -40.87 28.04 -16.89
CA ARG A 160 -41.31 26.68 -16.55
C ARG A 160 -40.32 25.65 -17.06
N ASP A 161 -39.68 25.90 -18.20
CA ASP A 161 -38.66 25.03 -18.77
C ASP A 161 -37.30 25.23 -18.09
N ASP A 162 -36.82 26.48 -17.90
CA ASP A 162 -35.56 26.73 -17.18
C ASP A 162 -35.61 26.21 -15.74
N ARG A 163 -36.72 26.46 -15.01
CA ARG A 163 -36.85 25.93 -13.63
C ARG A 163 -37.10 24.42 -13.57
N ARG A 164 -37.59 23.80 -14.65
CA ARG A 164 -37.76 22.34 -14.72
C ARG A 164 -36.44 21.66 -15.03
N ASP A 165 -35.67 22.23 -15.94
CA ASP A 165 -34.35 21.71 -16.34
C ASP A 165 -33.35 21.93 -15.21
N ASP A 166 -33.30 23.12 -14.60
CA ASP A 166 -32.49 23.34 -13.38
C ASP A 166 -32.87 22.33 -12.28
N ARG A 167 -34.18 22.12 -12.01
CA ARG A 167 -34.61 21.12 -11.01
C ARG A 167 -34.31 19.68 -11.40
N ARG A 168 -34.22 19.38 -12.70
CA ARG A 168 -33.84 18.06 -13.21
C ARG A 168 -32.35 17.86 -13.04
N GLU A 169 -31.53 18.80 -13.47
CA GLU A 169 -30.07 18.78 -13.30
C GLU A 169 -29.69 18.67 -11.82
N PHE A 170 -30.29 19.48 -10.93
CA PHE A 170 -30.06 19.34 -9.49
C PHE A 170 -30.55 18.01 -8.90
N ARG A 171 -31.52 17.33 -9.53
CA ARG A 171 -31.96 15.99 -9.12
C ARG A 171 -31.03 14.91 -9.62
N ASP A 172 -30.56 15.04 -10.84
CA ASP A 172 -29.67 14.10 -11.51
C ASP A 172 -28.28 14.17 -10.87
N ASP A 173 -27.72 15.36 -10.65
CA ASP A 173 -26.49 15.53 -9.87
C ASP A 173 -26.60 14.88 -8.49
N ARG A 174 -27.73 15.11 -7.80
CA ARG A 174 -27.95 14.55 -6.46
C ARG A 174 -28.14 13.03 -6.47
N ARG A 175 -28.56 12.46 -7.60
CA ARG A 175 -28.63 11.03 -7.82
C ARG A 175 -27.24 10.48 -8.09
N ASP A 176 -26.47 11.12 -8.96
CA ASP A 176 -25.09 10.74 -9.29
C ASP A 176 -24.20 10.77 -8.05
N PHE A 177 -24.25 11.83 -7.24
CA PHE A 177 -23.55 11.86 -5.94
C PHE A 177 -23.97 10.75 -4.98
N ARG A 178 -25.23 10.28 -5.07
CA ARG A 178 -25.73 9.18 -4.24
C ARG A 178 -25.24 7.84 -4.74
N ASP A 179 -25.19 7.67 -6.06
CA ASP A 179 -24.74 6.47 -6.75
C ASP A 179 -23.21 6.34 -6.58
N ASP A 180 -22.43 7.40 -6.79
CA ASP A 180 -20.98 7.45 -6.49
C ASP A 180 -20.68 7.08 -5.03
N ARG A 181 -21.45 7.63 -4.09
CA ARG A 181 -21.27 7.33 -2.66
C ARG A 181 -21.62 5.88 -2.33
N ARG A 182 -22.56 5.29 -3.07
CA ARG A 182 -22.95 3.89 -2.94
C ARG A 182 -21.86 3.00 -3.52
N GLU A 183 -21.36 3.30 -4.71
CA GLU A 183 -20.24 2.58 -5.33
C GLU A 183 -19.00 2.59 -4.44
N PHE A 184 -18.58 3.76 -3.93
CA PHE A 184 -17.46 3.83 -2.98
C PHE A 184 -17.65 3.00 -1.72
N ARG A 185 -18.90 2.85 -1.26
CA ARG A 185 -19.23 2.06 -0.08
C ARG A 185 -19.20 0.56 -0.41
N ASP A 186 -19.70 0.19 -1.57
CA ASP A 186 -19.76 -1.18 -2.06
C ASP A 186 -18.33 -1.67 -2.38
N ASP A 187 -17.51 -0.89 -3.10
CA ASP A 187 -16.08 -1.17 -3.33
C ASP A 187 -15.31 -1.39 -2.02
N ARG A 188 -15.56 -0.53 -1.01
CA ARG A 188 -14.91 -0.67 0.30
C ARG A 188 -15.40 -1.89 1.06
N ARG A 189 -16.65 -2.31 0.84
CA ARG A 189 -17.22 -3.51 1.47
C ARG A 189 -16.66 -4.76 0.81
N ASP A 190 -16.57 -4.77 -0.51
CA ASP A 190 -16.07 -5.90 -1.30
C ASP A 190 -14.57 -6.07 -1.06
N GLY A 191 -13.77 -4.99 -1.12
CA GLY A 191 -12.35 -5.06 -0.76
C GLY A 191 -12.10 -5.53 0.69
N ARG A 192 -12.98 -5.19 1.64
CA ARG A 192 -12.90 -5.75 3.01
C ARG A 192 -13.28 -7.22 3.08
N ARG A 193 -14.19 -7.67 2.22
CA ARG A 193 -14.62 -9.05 2.13
C ARG A 193 -13.49 -9.90 1.53
N ASP A 194 -12.89 -9.46 0.43
CA ASP A 194 -11.81 -10.16 -0.25
C ASP A 194 -10.61 -10.39 0.69
N VAL A 195 -10.17 -9.33 1.38
CA VAL A 195 -9.09 -9.42 2.37
C VAL A 195 -9.45 -10.37 3.54
N ARG A 196 -10.73 -10.46 3.91
CA ARG A 196 -11.18 -11.38 4.96
C ARG A 196 -11.18 -12.83 4.48
N GLU A 197 -11.56 -13.06 3.22
CA GLU A 197 -11.57 -14.39 2.60
C GLU A 197 -10.13 -14.89 2.44
N GLU A 198 -9.21 -14.10 1.88
CA GLU A 198 -7.78 -14.49 1.78
C GLU A 198 -7.17 -14.81 3.17
N ARG A 199 -7.48 -13.99 4.19
CA ARG A 199 -7.00 -14.24 5.55
C ARG A 199 -7.55 -15.53 6.15
N ARG A 200 -8.76 -15.94 5.75
CA ARG A 200 -9.35 -17.20 6.18
C ARG A 200 -8.62 -18.37 5.53
N ASP A 201 -8.38 -18.29 4.23
CA ASP A 201 -7.73 -19.34 3.46
C ASP A 201 -6.29 -19.56 3.97
N VAL A 202 -5.53 -18.47 4.15
CA VAL A 202 -4.16 -18.53 4.73
C VAL A 202 -4.17 -19.12 6.16
N ARG A 203 -5.22 -18.84 6.95
CA ARG A 203 -5.35 -19.41 8.30
C ARG A 203 -5.65 -20.91 8.26
N GLU A 204 -6.42 -21.35 7.28
CA GLU A 204 -6.78 -22.75 7.06
C GLU A 204 -5.55 -23.55 6.63
N GLU A 205 -4.82 -23.09 5.62
CA GLU A 205 -3.54 -23.68 5.20
C GLU A 205 -2.53 -23.77 6.36
N ARG A 206 -2.42 -22.71 7.18
CA ARG A 206 -1.54 -22.73 8.35
C ARG A 206 -1.95 -23.77 9.40
N ARG A 207 -3.24 -24.07 9.53
CA ARG A 207 -3.73 -25.12 10.44
C ARG A 207 -3.37 -26.49 9.92
N GLU A 208 -3.65 -26.76 8.65
CA GLU A 208 -3.29 -28.03 8.00
C GLU A 208 -1.79 -28.29 8.06
N LEU A 209 -0.96 -27.28 7.76
CA LEU A 209 0.49 -27.36 7.92
C LEU A 209 0.89 -27.61 9.39
N GLY A 210 0.19 -26.98 10.34
CA GLY A 210 0.42 -27.20 11.76
C GLY A 210 0.12 -28.63 12.21
N GLU A 211 -0.93 -29.24 11.68
CA GLU A 211 -1.31 -30.63 11.94
C GLU A 211 -0.29 -31.60 11.33
N ALA A 212 0.06 -31.41 10.05
CA ALA A 212 1.08 -32.23 9.39
C ALA A 212 2.45 -32.16 10.09
N VAL A 213 2.82 -30.99 10.66
CA VAL A 213 4.05 -30.84 11.44
C VAL A 213 3.96 -31.59 12.78
N ARG A 214 2.79 -31.63 13.42
CA ARG A 214 2.59 -32.40 14.66
C ARG A 214 2.69 -33.90 14.42
N GLU A 215 2.01 -34.39 13.39
CA GLU A 215 2.05 -35.81 13.00
C GLU A 215 3.49 -36.27 12.73
N ARG A 216 4.25 -35.52 11.92
CA ARG A 216 5.66 -35.82 11.66
C ARG A 216 6.52 -35.78 12.94
N ARG A 217 6.17 -34.92 13.90
CA ARG A 217 6.88 -34.84 15.19
C ARG A 217 6.59 -36.07 16.05
N GLU A 218 5.35 -36.55 16.05
CA GLU A 218 4.95 -37.79 16.74
C GLU A 218 5.65 -39.00 16.13
N GLU A 219 5.63 -39.14 14.79
CA GLU A 219 6.35 -40.21 14.08
C GLU A 219 7.86 -40.20 14.39
N ARG A 220 8.48 -39.01 14.43
CA ARG A 220 9.88 -38.86 14.86
C ARG A 220 10.09 -39.23 16.33
N GLY A 221 9.09 -39.02 17.18
CA GLY A 221 9.09 -39.44 18.58
C GLY A 221 9.09 -40.97 18.68
N ASP A 222 8.15 -41.62 17.99
CA ASP A 222 8.03 -43.08 17.96
C ASP A 222 9.29 -43.74 17.41
N LEU A 223 9.87 -43.20 16.34
CA LEU A 223 11.17 -43.66 15.81
C LEU A 223 12.31 -43.50 16.82
N ARG A 224 12.30 -42.44 17.63
CA ARG A 224 13.31 -42.21 18.67
C ARG A 224 13.17 -43.21 19.81
N ASP A 225 11.95 -43.55 20.18
CA ASP A 225 11.66 -44.52 21.23
C ASP A 225 11.96 -45.95 20.76
N ALA A 226 11.56 -46.32 19.54
CA ALA A 226 11.96 -47.59 18.91
C ALA A 226 13.50 -47.73 18.84
N ARG A 227 14.21 -46.64 18.52
CA ARG A 227 15.68 -46.62 18.54
C ARG A 227 16.27 -46.81 19.95
N ARG A 228 15.59 -46.30 20.98
CA ARG A 228 15.99 -46.51 22.39
C ARG A 228 15.80 -47.98 22.76
N ASP A 229 14.65 -48.56 22.45
CA ASP A 229 14.34 -49.97 22.77
C ASP A 229 15.35 -50.92 22.10
N LEU A 230 15.68 -50.68 20.83
CA LEU A 230 16.73 -51.45 20.14
C LEU A 230 18.10 -51.33 20.83
N ARG A 231 18.43 -50.16 21.40
CA ARG A 231 19.67 -49.95 22.13
C ARG A 231 19.68 -50.73 23.44
N ASP A 232 18.55 -50.76 24.15
CA ASP A 232 18.43 -51.44 25.43
C ASP A 232 18.38 -52.96 25.24
N ALA A 233 17.63 -53.47 24.26
CA ALA A 233 17.67 -54.88 23.87
C ALA A 233 19.08 -55.35 23.47
N ARG A 234 19.87 -54.50 22.79
CA ARG A 234 21.28 -54.80 22.48
C ARG A 234 22.15 -54.88 23.73
N ARG A 235 21.90 -54.04 24.74
CA ARG A 235 22.61 -54.08 26.02
C ARG A 235 22.25 -55.35 26.80
N GLU A 236 20.98 -55.71 26.84
CA GLU A 236 20.50 -56.95 27.46
C GLU A 236 21.07 -58.18 26.78
N GLY A 237 21.08 -58.24 25.44
CA GLY A 237 21.75 -59.30 24.70
C GLY A 237 23.26 -59.36 24.97
N GLY A 238 23.89 -58.21 25.22
CA GLY A 238 25.25 -58.12 25.74
C GLY A 238 25.39 -58.75 27.12
N ASN A 239 24.48 -58.43 28.05
CA ASN A 239 24.48 -58.98 29.41
C ASN A 239 24.26 -60.50 29.43
N LEU A 240 23.28 -60.99 28.66
CA LEU A 240 23.01 -62.42 28.48
C LEU A 240 24.21 -63.19 27.93
N LYS A 241 25.05 -62.54 27.11
CA LYS A 241 26.31 -63.14 26.63
C LYS A 241 27.30 -63.38 27.77
N TYR A 242 27.38 -62.46 28.74
CA TYR A 242 28.21 -62.61 29.93
C TYR A 242 27.63 -63.66 30.87
N GLU A 243 26.32 -63.62 31.16
CA GLU A 243 25.65 -64.64 31.99
C GLU A 243 25.77 -66.05 31.39
N ARG A 244 25.63 -66.20 30.06
CA ARG A 244 25.82 -67.50 29.39
C ARG A 244 27.26 -68.00 29.47
N ARG A 245 28.24 -67.09 29.59
CA ARG A 245 29.65 -67.45 29.80
C ARG A 245 29.86 -67.97 31.22
N GLU A 246 29.31 -67.29 32.23
CA GLU A 246 29.36 -67.74 33.63
C GLU A 246 28.73 -69.12 33.80
N VAL A 247 27.51 -69.34 33.29
CA VAL A 247 26.85 -70.66 33.34
C VAL A 247 27.67 -71.75 32.61
N ARG A 248 28.44 -71.39 31.58
CA ARG A 248 29.32 -72.35 30.88
C ARG A 248 30.54 -72.70 31.73
N GLU A 249 31.11 -71.73 32.43
CA GLU A 249 32.24 -71.92 33.36
C GLU A 249 31.78 -72.81 34.54
N GLU A 250 30.65 -72.52 35.18
CA GLU A 250 30.10 -73.36 36.25
C GLU A 250 29.79 -74.80 35.79
N ARG A 251 29.25 -74.97 34.57
CA ARG A 251 29.05 -76.31 33.98
C ARG A 251 30.36 -77.05 33.75
N GLY A 252 31.45 -76.33 33.50
CA GLY A 252 32.81 -76.87 33.45
C GLY A 252 33.23 -77.41 34.80
N ASP A 253 33.10 -76.60 35.85
CA ASP A 253 33.47 -76.98 37.22
C ASP A 253 32.67 -78.20 37.70
N VAL A 254 31.37 -78.25 37.42
CA VAL A 254 30.52 -79.42 37.74
C VAL A 254 30.97 -80.67 36.97
N ARG A 255 31.43 -80.52 35.73
CA ARG A 255 31.95 -81.63 34.93
C ARG A 255 33.26 -82.16 35.52
N ASP A 256 34.12 -81.27 36.00
CA ASP A 256 35.40 -81.63 36.62
C ASP A 256 35.17 -82.30 37.98
N ALA A 257 34.30 -81.75 38.83
CA ALA A 257 33.91 -82.42 40.08
C ALA A 257 33.31 -83.83 39.85
N ARG A 258 32.54 -84.03 38.78
CA ARG A 258 32.04 -85.36 38.41
C ARG A 258 33.14 -86.31 37.95
N ARG A 259 34.20 -85.78 37.34
CA ARG A 259 35.39 -86.54 36.95
C ARG A 259 36.14 -86.99 38.20
N ASP A 260 36.35 -86.09 39.14
CA ASP A 260 37.04 -86.38 40.41
C ASP A 260 36.29 -87.48 41.19
N VAL A 261 34.97 -87.34 41.35
CA VAL A 261 34.14 -88.40 41.99
C VAL A 261 34.22 -89.72 41.24
N ARG A 262 34.39 -89.70 39.91
CA ARG A 262 34.57 -90.93 39.13
C ARG A 262 35.95 -91.55 39.36
N GLU A 263 36.98 -90.73 39.53
CA GLU A 263 38.34 -91.17 39.87
C GLU A 263 38.38 -91.73 41.29
N GLU A 264 37.83 -91.05 42.29
CA GLU A 264 37.70 -91.60 43.65
C GLU A 264 36.95 -92.93 43.67
N ARG A 265 35.88 -93.06 42.87
CA ARG A 265 35.15 -94.34 42.73
C ARG A 265 35.98 -95.44 42.08
N ARG A 266 36.94 -95.10 41.21
CA ARG A 266 37.90 -96.06 40.66
C ARG A 266 38.89 -96.46 41.72
N ASP A 267 39.43 -95.51 42.48
CA ASP A 267 40.39 -95.77 43.55
C ASP A 267 39.78 -96.68 44.62
N VAL A 268 38.57 -96.35 45.10
CA VAL A 268 37.80 -97.21 46.04
C VAL A 268 37.52 -98.59 45.44
N ARG A 269 37.33 -98.69 44.12
CA ARG A 269 37.15 -99.99 43.45
C ARG A 269 38.45 -100.78 43.41
N GLU A 270 39.60 -100.12 43.27
CA GLU A 270 40.92 -100.73 43.32
C GLU A 270 41.25 -101.18 44.75
N GLU A 271 41.06 -100.35 45.76
CA GLU A 271 41.20 -100.75 47.16
C GLU A 271 40.32 -101.96 47.49
N ARG A 272 39.07 -101.99 47.02
CA ARG A 272 38.19 -103.15 47.18
C ARG A 272 38.70 -104.40 46.47
N ARG A 273 39.42 -104.27 45.35
CA ARG A 273 40.09 -105.40 44.68
C ARG A 273 41.28 -105.87 45.50
N ASP A 274 42.07 -104.95 46.04
CA ASP A 274 43.24 -105.26 46.86
C ASP A 274 42.84 -105.99 48.15
N VAL A 275 41.85 -105.46 48.89
CA VAL A 275 41.27 -106.12 50.07
C VAL A 275 40.70 -107.49 49.72
N ARG A 276 40.13 -107.65 48.51
CA ARG A 276 39.65 -108.97 48.04
C ARG A 276 40.80 -109.92 47.71
N GLY A 277 41.94 -109.39 47.23
CA GLY A 277 43.20 -110.10 47.06
C GLY A 277 43.74 -110.60 48.39
N GLU A 278 43.94 -109.71 49.35
CA GLU A 278 44.40 -110.07 50.71
C GLU A 278 43.50 -111.12 51.37
N ARG A 279 42.17 -111.00 51.22
CA ARG A 279 41.24 -112.03 51.72
C ARG A 279 41.43 -113.39 51.06
N ARG A 280 41.80 -113.44 49.77
CA ARG A 280 42.13 -114.69 49.07
C ARG A 280 43.45 -115.26 49.57
N ASP A 281 44.44 -114.41 49.83
CA ASP A 281 45.75 -114.83 50.33
C ASP A 281 45.62 -115.42 51.75
N VAL A 282 44.90 -114.74 52.64
CA VAL A 282 44.56 -115.27 53.98
C VAL A 282 43.78 -116.59 53.91
N GLN A 283 42.87 -116.73 52.94
CA GLN A 283 42.19 -118.00 52.70
C GLN A 283 43.14 -119.09 52.19
N GLY A 284 44.15 -118.73 51.40
CA GLY A 284 45.24 -119.60 50.95
C GLY A 284 46.11 -120.07 52.11
N GLU A 285 46.59 -119.16 52.96
CA GLU A 285 47.35 -119.49 54.16
C GLU A 285 46.56 -120.38 55.12
N ARG A 286 45.26 -120.10 55.28
CA ARG A 286 44.37 -120.96 56.09
C ARG A 286 44.24 -122.37 55.50
N ARG A 287 44.29 -122.53 54.16
CA ARG A 287 44.30 -123.85 53.52
C ARG A 287 45.64 -124.58 53.72
N GLU A 288 46.77 -123.88 53.61
CA GLU A 288 48.09 -124.44 53.91
C GLU A 288 48.26 -124.87 55.38
N LEU A 289 47.68 -124.11 56.31
CA LEU A 289 47.66 -124.48 57.73
C LEU A 289 46.77 -125.70 58.02
N ILE A 290 45.74 -125.93 57.21
CA ILE A 290 44.90 -127.14 57.29
C ILE A 290 45.66 -128.35 56.70
N ASP A 291 46.43 -128.16 55.63
CA ASP A 291 47.23 -129.23 55.01
C ASP A 291 48.40 -129.70 55.89
N ARG A 292 49.02 -128.82 56.69
CA ARG A 292 50.03 -129.21 57.69
C ARG A 292 49.47 -130.00 58.89
N ARG A 293 48.15 -130.14 58.98
CA ARG A 293 47.46 -130.82 60.10
C ARG A 293 47.00 -132.25 59.75
N ASN A 294 47.20 -132.68 58.50
CA ASN A 294 47.06 -134.07 58.03
C ASN A 294 48.43 -134.72 57.84
#